data_AF-A0A925A2A9-F1
#
_entry.id   AF-A0A925A2A9-F1
#
_cell.length_a   1.000
_cell.length_b   1.000
_cell.length_c   1.000
_cell.angle_alpha   90.00
_cell.angle_beta   90.00
_cell.angle_gamma   90.00
#
_symmetry.space_group_name_H-M   'P 1'
#
loop_
_entity.id
_entity.type
_entity.pdbx_description
1 polymer ?
#
loop_
_entity_poly.entity_id
_entity_poly.type
_entity_poly.pdbx_seq_one_letter_code
_entity_poly.pdbx_strand_id
1 'polypeptide(L)'
;MGQFELYFQLGVNHIIDMSGFDHILFVVVLCSLYPAGHWKKILFLVTAFTIGHSVTLAFATLNLIKVNASLVEFLIPLTIAVTAI
;
A
#
# COMPACT_ATOMS: atom_id res chain seq x y z
N MET A 1 7.86 26.02 -6.77
CA MET A 1 7.08 24.85 -6.33
C MET A 1 7.28 24.71 -4.84
N GLY A 2 6.19 24.54 -4.09
CA GLY A 2 6.29 24.31 -2.64
C GLY A 2 6.89 22.94 -2.35
N GLN A 3 7.54 22.77 -1.20
CA GLN A 3 8.13 21.48 -0.79
C GLN A 3 7.04 20.38 -0.71
N PHE A 4 5.84 20.74 -0.27
CA PHE A 4 4.66 19.88 -0.32
C PHE A 4 4.29 19.44 -1.74
N GLU A 5 4.27 20.37 -2.69
CA GLU A 5 3.90 20.12 -4.08
C GLU A 5 4.87 19.16 -4.77
N LEU A 6 6.16 19.29 -4.47
CA LEU A 6 7.21 18.39 -4.95
C LEU A 6 7.00 16.97 -4.43
N TYR A 7 6.83 16.79 -3.12
CA TYR A 7 6.60 15.46 -2.54
C TYR A 7 5.27 14.84 -2.97
N PHE A 8 4.24 15.67 -3.17
CA PHE A 8 2.96 15.22 -3.70
C PHE A 8 3.11 14.67 -5.12
N GLN A 9 3.81 15.39 -6.01
CA GLN A 9 4.09 14.90 -7.37
C GLN A 9 4.95 13.63 -7.36
N LEU A 10 5.97 13.56 -6.51
CA LEU A 10 6.78 12.34 -6.35
C LEU A 10 5.92 11.14 -5.93
N GLY A 11 5.00 11.32 -4.97
CA GLY A 11 4.10 10.26 -4.54
C GLY A 11 3.16 9.79 -5.66
N VAL A 12 2.60 10.73 -6.43
CA VAL A 12 1.77 10.41 -7.60
C VAL A 12 2.57 9.62 -8.64
N ASN A 13 3.78 10.07 -8.97
CA ASN A 13 4.64 9.40 -9.94
C ASN A 13 5.08 8.02 -9.45
N HIS A 14 5.32 7.84 -8.15
CA HIS A 14 5.70 6.57 -7.56
C HIS A 14 4.58 5.51 -7.66
N ILE A 15 3.32 5.92 -7.46
CA ILE A 15 2.17 5.00 -7.51
C ILE A 15 1.78 4.66 -8.95
N ILE A 16 1.88 5.62 -9.87
CA ILE A 16 1.51 5.43 -11.29
C ILE A 16 2.61 4.71 -12.09
N ASP A 17 3.83 4.65 -11.58
CA ASP A 17 4.90 3.89 -12.19
C ASP A 17 4.59 2.38 -12.23
N MET A 18 5.14 1.67 -13.21
CA MET A 18 4.93 0.23 -13.38
C MET A 18 5.38 -0.58 -12.15
N SER A 19 6.34 -0.06 -11.39
CA SER A 19 6.84 -0.65 -10.15
C SER A 19 5.87 -0.52 -8.96
N GLY A 20 4.93 0.45 -9.00
CA GLY A 20 3.93 0.70 -7.95
C GLY A 20 2.55 0.12 -8.24
N PHE A 21 2.39 -0.59 -9.36
CA PHE A 21 1.09 -1.11 -9.80
C PHE A 21 0.54 -2.21 -8.88
N ASP A 22 1.43 -2.98 -8.25
CA ASP A 22 1.11 -3.99 -7.24
C ASP A 22 0.38 -3.39 -6.02
N HIS A 23 0.76 -2.19 -5.58
CA HIS A 23 0.12 -1.48 -4.47
C HIS A 23 -1.32 -1.10 -4.81
N ILE A 24 -1.57 -0.58 -6.02
CA ILE A 24 -2.92 -0.24 -6.49
C ILE A 24 -3.78 -1.50 -6.57
N LEU A 25 -3.26 -2.57 -7.16
CA LEU A 25 -3.98 -3.84 -7.28
C LEU A 25 -4.38 -4.40 -5.92
N PHE A 26 -3.49 -4.35 -4.93
CA PHE A 26 -3.79 -4.80 -3.57
C PHE A 26 -4.95 -4.01 -2.95
N VAL A 27 -4.94 -2.67 -3.05
CA VAL A 27 -6.01 -1.82 -2.52
C VAL A 27 -7.33 -2.07 -3.24
N VAL A 28 -7.31 -2.28 -4.57
CA VAL A 28 -8.51 -2.57 -5.35
C VAL A 28 -9.12 -3.91 -4.92
N VAL A 29 -8.31 -4.97 -4.81
CA VAL A 29 -8.77 -6.29 -4.34
C VAL A 29 -9.34 -6.18 -2.94
N LEU A 30 -8.65 -5.51 -2.01
CA LEU A 30 -9.15 -5.26 -0.65
C LEU A 30 -10.49 -4.51 -0.62
N CYS A 31 -10.66 -3.48 -1.45
CA CYS A 31 -11.92 -2.75 -1.54
C CYS A 31 -13.03 -3.61 -2.13
N SER A 32 -12.72 -4.51 -3.07
CA SER A 32 -13.68 -5.40 -3.74
C SER A 32 -14.34 -6.41 -2.78
N LEU A 33 -13.74 -6.69 -1.62
CA LEU A 33 -14.33 -7.58 -0.60
C LEU A 33 -15.62 -7.01 0.02
N TYR A 34 -15.81 -5.69 -0.05
CA TYR A 34 -16.95 -5.02 0.59
C TYR A 34 -17.96 -4.53 -0.45
N PRO A 35 -19.26 -4.84 -0.29
CA PRO A 35 -20.31 -4.22 -1.09
C PRO A 35 -20.25 -2.69 -0.99
N ALA A 36 -20.55 -1.98 -2.08
CA ALA A 36 -20.50 -0.51 -2.16
C ALA A 36 -21.32 0.22 -1.06
N GLY A 37 -22.31 -0.45 -0.45
CA GLY A 37 -23.07 0.06 0.69
C GLY A 37 -22.28 0.18 2.01
N HIS A 38 -21.09 -0.42 2.11
CA HIS A 38 -20.27 -0.47 3.33
C HIS A 38 -19.02 0.44 3.27
N TRP A 39 -19.14 1.61 2.66
CA TRP A 39 -18.07 2.63 2.52
C TRP A 39 -17.35 2.99 3.83
N LYS A 40 -18.05 3.01 4.98
CA LYS A 40 -17.39 3.23 6.30
C LYS A 40 -16.38 2.13 6.64
N LYS A 41 -16.67 0.87 6.30
CA LYS A 41 -15.74 -0.25 6.53
C LYS A 41 -14.53 -0.15 5.62
N ILE A 42 -14.73 0.21 4.35
CA ILE A 42 -13.66 0.45 3.39
C ILE A 42 -12.74 1.58 3.87
N LEU A 43 -13.29 2.71 4.32
CA LEU A 43 -12.49 3.82 4.85
C LEU A 43 -11.65 3.40 6.07
N PHE A 44 -12.24 2.64 6.99
CA PHE A 44 -11.51 2.11 8.14
C PHE A 44 -10.37 1.19 7.71
N LEU A 45 -10.63 0.28 6.76
CA LEU A 45 -9.65 -0.65 6.22
C LEU A 45 -8.48 0.10 5.54
N VAL A 46 -8.78 1.06 4.66
CA VAL A 46 -7.77 1.88 3.97
C VAL A 46 -6.95 2.68 4.97
N THR A 47 -7.58 3.26 6.00
CA THR A 47 -6.88 4.01 7.04
C THR A 47 -5.95 3.10 7.84
N ALA A 48 -6.42 1.92 8.26
CA ALA A 48 -5.62 0.95 8.98
C ALA A 48 -4.43 0.47 8.14
N PHE A 49 -4.65 0.22 6.84
CA PHE A 49 -3.58 -0.14 5.89
C PHE A 49 -2.53 0.97 5.77
N THR A 50 -2.95 2.22 5.56
CA THR A 50 -2.04 3.37 5.45
C THR A 50 -1.21 3.57 6.71
N ILE A 51 -1.82 3.43 7.89
CA ILE A 51 -1.11 3.54 9.17
C ILE A 51 -0.10 2.39 9.30
N GLY A 52 -0.53 1.14 9.10
CA GLY A 52 0.35 -0.03 9.19
C GLY A 52 1.53 0.06 8.24
N HIS A 53 1.28 0.40 6.97
CA HIS A 53 2.30 0.57 5.95
C HIS A 53 3.29 1.68 6.32
N SER A 54 2.80 2.85 6.75
CA SER A 54 3.65 3.97 7.17
C SER A 54 4.54 3.60 8.36
N VAL A 55 4.00 2.87 9.33
CA VAL A 55 4.76 2.39 10.50
C VAL A 55 5.84 1.40 10.07
N THR A 56 5.52 0.43 9.22
CA THR A 56 6.52 -0.52 8.72
C THR A 56 7.61 0.15 7.88
N LEU A 57 7.25 1.14 7.05
CA LEU A 57 8.19 1.92 6.27
C LEU A 57 9.09 2.77 7.18
N ALA A 58 8.54 3.37 8.23
CA ALA A 58 9.33 4.09 9.24
C ALA A 58 10.34 3.15 9.91
N PHE A 59 9.94 1.95 10.32
CA PHE A 59 10.86 0.98 10.92
C PHE A 59 11.96 0.52 9.94
N ALA A 60 11.61 0.28 8.67
CA ALA A 60 12.55 -0.13 7.65
C ALA A 60 13.56 0.98 7.31
N THR A 61 13.08 2.21 7.13
CA THR A 61 13.92 3.38 6.78
C THR A 61 14.84 3.79 7.93
N LEU A 62 14.35 3.73 9.18
CA LEU A 62 15.15 3.97 10.37
C LEU A 62 16.10 2.81 10.71
N ASN A 63 16.14 1.74 9.90
CA ASN A 63 16.96 0.54 10.11
C ASN A 63 16.73 -0.15 11.47
N LEU A 64 15.56 0.06 12.08
CA LEU A 64 15.18 -0.56 13.36
C LEU A 64 14.84 -2.04 13.17
N ILE A 65 14.29 -2.40 12.01
CA ILE A 65 13.94 -3.77 11.64
C ILE A 65 14.47 -4.03 10.23
N LYS A 66 15.26 -5.10 10.06
CA LYS A 66 15.76 -5.55 8.76
C LYS A 66 14.99 -6.79 8.33
N VAL A 67 14.26 -6.68 7.23
CA VAL A 67 13.50 -7.78 6.62
C VAL A 67 14.10 -8.08 5.25
N ASN A 68 14.10 -9.35 4.86
CA ASN A 68 14.58 -9.75 3.53
C ASN A 68 13.61 -9.24 2.45
N ALA A 69 14.09 -8.32 1.60
CA ALA A 69 13.29 -7.70 0.55
C ALA A 69 12.74 -8.73 -0.45
N SER A 70 13.52 -9.75 -0.82
CA SER A 70 13.05 -10.79 -1.77
C SER A 70 11.88 -11.61 -1.22
N LEU A 71 11.83 -11.83 0.10
CA LEU A 71 10.66 -12.47 0.71
C LEU A 71 9.44 -11.54 0.63
N VAL A 72 9.61 -10.24 0.89
CA VAL A 72 8.51 -9.27 0.81
C VAL A 72 7.97 -9.16 -0.61
N GLU A 73 8.84 -9.03 -1.61
CA GLU A 73 8.47 -8.96 -3.03
C GLU A 73 7.72 -10.21 -3.51
N PHE A 74 8.07 -11.39 -2.98
CA PHE A 74 7.32 -12.61 -3.28
C PHE A 74 5.95 -12.67 -2.59
N LEU A 75 5.86 -12.17 -1.35
CA LEU A 75 4.63 -12.19 -0.56
C LEU A 75 3.56 -11.21 -1.08
N ILE A 76 3.94 -10.10 -1.72
CA ILE A 76 2.98 -9.15 -2.29
C ILE A 76 2.03 -9.81 -3.31
N PRO A 77 2.48 -10.41 -4.44
CA PRO A 77 1.58 -11.05 -5.39
C PRO A 77 0.85 -12.25 -4.79
N LEU A 78 1.49 -13.01 -3.88
CA LEU A 78 0.84 -14.12 -3.18
C LEU A 78 -0.35 -13.65 -2.34
N THR A 79 -0.18 -12.58 -1.56
CA THR A 79 -1.25 -12.04 -0.71
C THR A 79 -2.36 -11.40 -1.54
N ILE A 80 -2.04 -10.74 -2.65
CA ILE A 80 -3.05 -10.28 -3.61
C ILE A 80 -3.88 -11.45 -4.14
N ALA A 81 -3.23 -12.53 -4.59
CA ALA A 81 -3.91 -13.71 -5.13
C ALA A 81 -4.81 -14.39 -4.08
N VAL A 82 -4.32 -14.56 -2.85
CA VAL A 82 -5.11 -15.13 -1.75
C VAL A 82 -6.29 -14.24 -1.38
N THR A 83 -6.12 -12.92 -1.38
CA THR A 83 -7.20 -11.98 -1.05
C THR A 83 -8.28 -11.94 -2.15
N ALA A 84 -7.92 -12.28 -3.39
CA ALA A 84 -8.84 -12.30 -4.51
C ALA A 84 -9.77 -13.55 -4.57
N ILE A 85 -9.55 -14.55 -3.71
CA ILE A 85 -10.34 -15.80 -3.61
C ILE A 85 -11.35 -15.68 -2.47
#